data_AF-A0A842V3F7-F1
#
_entry.id   AF-A0A842V3F7-F1
#
_cell.length_a   1.000
_cell.length_b   1.000
_cell.length_c   1.000
_cell.angle_alpha   90.00
_cell.angle_beta   90.00
_cell.angle_gamma   90.00
#
_symmetry.space_group_name_H-M   'P 1'
#
loop_
_entity.id
_entity.type
_entity.pdbx_description
1 polymer ?
#
loop_
_entity_poly.entity_id
_entity_poly.type
_entity_poly.pdbx_seq_one_letter_code
_entity_poly.pdbx_strand_id
1 'polypeptide(L)'
;MAEISNKTLAVLLVLTLVVSLGGTMISLSRLSSITSITGLATETANVSVYVDTEAAINFTTNATNFGSGYVHPDCTFCNMYTKTNQHANFTDTDCCVGTPGLHDPATPLVLENSGNVNVSVTFDFSDNATDGDNGGLLGGTDPLFQIYVYESEEYACVNATGLPGTGINSTWNNTFATVPTGDELVCNIFQPEQDQDELNISINITVPEDSKKGSLYSILTATATEV
;
A
#
# COMPACT_ATOMS: atom_id res chain seq x y z
N MET A 1 100.02 -28.29 -18.65
CA MET A 1 98.89 -27.45 -18.23
C MET A 1 99.45 -26.05 -18.04
N ALA A 2 99.07 -25.09 -18.88
CA ALA A 2 99.58 -23.73 -18.76
C ALA A 2 99.04 -23.12 -17.46
N GLU A 3 99.91 -22.79 -16.52
CA GLU A 3 99.53 -22.07 -15.31
C GLU A 3 99.08 -20.66 -15.71
N ILE A 4 97.78 -20.44 -15.65
CA ILE A 4 97.20 -19.12 -15.84
C ILE A 4 97.62 -18.29 -14.63
N SER A 5 98.45 -17.27 -14.87
CA SER A 5 98.88 -16.34 -13.83
C SER A 5 97.66 -15.67 -13.18
N ASN A 6 97.66 -15.54 -11.85
CA ASN A 6 96.61 -14.82 -11.09
C ASN A 6 96.33 -13.41 -11.64
N LYS A 7 97.31 -12.78 -12.30
CA LYS A 7 97.14 -11.49 -12.99
C LYS A 7 96.16 -11.58 -14.17
N THR A 8 96.20 -12.66 -14.95
CA THR A 8 95.29 -12.88 -16.08
C THR A 8 93.86 -13.13 -15.62
N LEU A 9 93.69 -13.87 -14.51
CA LEU A 9 92.38 -14.15 -13.91
C LEU A 9 91.74 -12.87 -13.33
N ALA A 10 92.54 -12.02 -12.69
CA ALA A 10 92.08 -10.72 -12.20
C ALA A 10 91.66 -9.77 -13.34
N VAL A 11 92.40 -9.75 -14.46
CA VAL A 11 92.06 -8.91 -15.63
C VAL A 11 90.74 -9.35 -16.26
N LEU A 12 90.51 -10.66 -16.43
CA LEU A 12 89.25 -11.19 -16.95
C LEU A 12 88.06 -10.84 -16.06
N LEU A 13 88.23 -10.92 -14.73
CA LEU A 13 87.19 -10.53 -13.77
C LEU A 13 86.80 -9.05 -13.92
N VAL A 14 87.78 -8.15 -14.00
CA VAL A 14 87.55 -6.71 -14.18
C VAL A 14 86.84 -6.44 -15.51
N LEU A 15 87.24 -7.12 -16.59
CA LEU A 15 86.61 -6.99 -17.90
C LEU A 15 85.14 -7.43 -17.87
N THR A 16 84.82 -8.55 -17.21
CA THR A 16 83.43 -9.02 -17.08
C THR A 16 82.56 -8.06 -16.27
N LEU A 17 83.11 -7.45 -15.21
CA LEU A 17 82.42 -6.44 -14.42
C LEU A 17 82.10 -5.19 -15.24
N VAL A 18 83.05 -4.70 -16.04
CA VAL A 18 82.85 -3.51 -16.88
C VAL A 18 81.77 -3.76 -17.94
N VAL A 19 81.78 -4.92 -18.59
CA VAL A 19 80.76 -5.27 -19.59
C VAL A 19 79.39 -5.42 -18.94
N SER A 20 79.31 -6.05 -17.76
CA SER A 20 78.06 -6.20 -17.01
C SER A 20 77.48 -4.84 -16.63
N LEU A 21 78.29 -3.97 -16.01
CA LEU A 21 77.87 -2.63 -15.57
C LEU A 21 77.48 -1.73 -16.76
N GLY A 22 78.26 -1.78 -17.84
CA GLY A 22 77.97 -1.04 -19.07
C GLY A 22 76.65 -1.51 -19.71
N GLY A 23 76.41 -2.81 -19.76
CA GLY A 23 75.15 -3.39 -20.24
C GLY A 23 73.95 -2.94 -19.41
N THR A 24 74.06 -2.98 -18.07
CA THR A 24 72.99 -2.55 -17.17
C THR A 24 72.67 -1.06 -17.32
N MET A 25 73.67 -0.19 -17.48
CA MET A 25 73.41 1.25 -17.70
C MET A 25 72.67 1.52 -19.01
N ILE A 26 72.96 0.78 -20.07
CA ILE A 26 72.25 0.90 -21.36
C ILE A 26 70.82 0.38 -21.25
N SER A 27 70.59 -0.71 -20.52
CA SER A 27 69.23 -1.21 -20.26
C SER A 27 68.40 -0.23 -19.43
N LEU A 28 69.00 0.39 -18.41
CA LEU A 28 68.33 1.39 -17.57
C LEU A 28 68.05 2.69 -18.33
N SER A 29 68.93 3.14 -19.23
CA SER A 29 68.68 4.34 -20.05
C SER A 29 67.54 4.13 -21.05
N ARG A 30 67.38 2.90 -21.55
CA ARG A 30 66.21 2.52 -22.35
C ARG A 30 64.95 2.43 -21.51
N LEU A 31 65.03 1.87 -20.30
CA LEU A 31 63.88 1.82 -19.38
C LEU A 31 63.42 3.22 -18.96
N SER A 32 64.34 4.16 -18.73
CA SER A 32 64.02 5.56 -18.41
C SER A 32 63.42 6.32 -19.58
N SER A 33 63.57 5.82 -20.82
CA SER A 33 62.93 6.39 -22.01
C SER A 33 61.48 5.93 -22.20
N ILE A 34 61.02 4.93 -21.44
CA ILE A 34 59.63 4.48 -21.42
C ILE A 34 58.87 5.40 -20.45
N THR A 35 58.40 6.53 -20.98
CA THR A 35 57.74 7.60 -20.19
C THR A 35 56.27 7.31 -19.85
N SER A 36 55.68 6.24 -20.38
CA SER A 36 54.26 5.94 -20.15
C SER A 36 53.98 4.44 -20.19
N ILE A 37 53.41 3.92 -19.11
CA ILE A 37 52.78 2.60 -19.07
C ILE A 37 51.38 2.78 -19.69
N THR A 38 51.24 2.46 -20.97
CA THR A 38 49.94 2.46 -21.65
C THR A 38 49.14 1.24 -21.18
N GLY A 39 48.04 1.43 -20.45
CA GLY A 39 47.20 0.31 -20.00
C GLY A 39 46.18 0.56 -18.90
N LEU A 40 46.09 1.76 -18.32
CA LEU A 40 45.04 2.07 -17.33
C LEU A 40 43.81 2.65 -18.05
N ALA A 41 42.81 1.81 -18.33
CA ALA A 41 41.48 2.24 -18.73
C ALA A 41 40.57 2.18 -17.50
N THR A 42 40.13 3.34 -17.02
CA THR A 42 39.06 3.45 -16.02
C THR A 42 37.75 3.67 -16.77
N GLU A 43 36.89 2.66 -16.74
CA GLU A 43 35.51 2.72 -17.22
C GLU A 43 34.58 2.90 -16.02
N THR A 44 33.62 3.81 -16.12
CA THR A 44 32.55 4.00 -15.13
C THR A 44 31.23 3.59 -15.76
N ALA A 45 30.51 2.69 -15.07
CA ALA A 45 29.14 2.33 -15.41
C ALA A 45 28.17 3.25 -14.66
N ASN A 46 27.18 3.78 -15.36
CA ASN A 46 26.09 4.53 -14.75
C ASN A 46 24.94 3.58 -14.41
N VAL A 47 24.47 3.63 -13.16
CA VAL A 47 23.21 3.00 -12.74
C VAL A 47 22.20 4.12 -12.55
N SER A 48 21.17 4.13 -13.39
CA SER A 48 20.04 5.06 -13.29
C SER A 48 18.79 4.31 -12.84
N VAL A 49 18.22 4.73 -11.71
CA VAL A 49 16.95 4.24 -11.16
C VAL A 49 15.94 5.37 -11.29
N TYR A 50 14.75 5.06 -11.80
CA TYR A 50 13.61 5.97 -11.86
C TYR A 50 12.52 5.37 -10.97
N VAL A 51 12.09 6.13 -9.97
CA VAL A 51 10.97 5.75 -9.10
C VAL A 51 9.82 6.70 -9.46
N ASP A 52 8.82 6.16 -10.15
CA ASP A 52 7.60 6.90 -10.43
C ASP A 52 6.77 7.05 -9.15
N THR A 53 6.15 8.20 -8.98
CA THR A 53 5.09 8.37 -7.98
C THR A 53 3.81 7.69 -8.50
N GLU A 54 3.13 6.95 -7.64
CA GLU A 54 1.95 6.17 -7.96
C GLU A 54 0.90 6.39 -6.86
N ALA A 55 -0.19 7.09 -7.22
CA ALA A 55 -1.38 7.18 -6.40
C ALA A 55 -2.31 6.00 -6.76
N ALA A 56 -2.44 5.04 -5.85
CA ALA A 56 -3.24 3.85 -6.05
C ALA A 56 -3.92 3.44 -4.74
N ILE A 57 -5.17 3.00 -4.84
CA ILE A 57 -5.92 2.41 -3.72
C ILE A 57 -6.51 1.07 -4.16
N ASN A 58 -6.64 0.15 -3.22
CA ASN A 58 -7.12 -1.21 -3.48
C ASN A 58 -8.08 -1.67 -2.39
N PHE A 59 -9.22 -2.24 -2.77
CA PHE A 59 -10.09 -2.93 -1.81
C PHE A 59 -9.58 -4.35 -1.59
N THR A 60 -8.82 -4.59 -0.51
CA THR A 60 -8.37 -5.94 -0.11
C THR A 60 -9.54 -6.81 0.35
N THR A 61 -10.58 -6.19 0.90
CA THR A 61 -11.92 -6.77 1.05
C THR A 61 -12.93 -5.90 0.30
N ASN A 62 -13.42 -6.39 -0.84
CA ASN A 62 -14.24 -5.62 -1.79
C ASN A 62 -15.74 -5.98 -1.78
N ALA A 63 -16.17 -6.86 -0.88
CA ALA A 63 -17.57 -7.24 -0.76
C ALA A 63 -17.93 -7.58 0.69
N THR A 64 -19.11 -7.12 1.09
CA THR A 64 -19.78 -7.49 2.35
C THR A 64 -21.09 -8.16 1.98
N ASN A 65 -21.33 -9.37 2.48
CA ASN A 65 -22.55 -10.12 2.21
C ASN A 65 -23.29 -10.40 3.52
N PHE A 66 -24.49 -9.85 3.64
CA PHE A 66 -25.39 -10.08 4.78
C PHE A 66 -26.25 -11.33 4.62
N GLY A 67 -26.10 -12.10 3.55
CA GLY A 67 -26.84 -13.33 3.32
C GLY A 67 -28.26 -13.12 2.79
N SER A 68 -29.16 -14.06 3.10
CA SER A 68 -30.54 -14.07 2.63
C SER A 68 -31.52 -14.41 3.75
N GLY A 69 -32.61 -13.66 3.81
CA GLY A 69 -33.60 -13.75 4.89
C GLY A 69 -34.73 -12.73 4.74
N TYR A 70 -35.48 -12.55 5.82
CA TYR A 70 -36.64 -11.69 5.94
C TYR A 70 -36.87 -11.26 7.40
N VAL A 71 -37.68 -10.22 7.59
CA VAL A 71 -38.08 -9.75 8.92
C VAL A 71 -39.12 -10.70 9.52
N HIS A 72 -38.92 -11.16 10.76
CA HIS A 72 -39.87 -12.01 11.46
C HIS A 72 -41.26 -11.34 11.52
N PRO A 73 -42.39 -12.05 11.33
CA PRO A 73 -43.73 -11.43 11.29
C PRO A 73 -44.17 -10.69 12.56
N ASP A 74 -43.50 -10.92 13.69
CA ASP A 74 -43.77 -10.24 14.97
C ASP A 74 -42.86 -9.02 15.19
N CYS A 75 -42.02 -8.67 14.21
CA CYS A 75 -41.09 -7.55 14.24
C CYS A 75 -41.34 -6.57 13.11
N THR A 76 -41.01 -5.29 13.33
CA THR A 76 -41.14 -4.24 12.32
C THR A 76 -39.89 -4.07 11.45
N PHE A 77 -38.72 -4.50 11.94
CA PHE A 77 -37.46 -4.42 11.22
C PHE A 77 -36.48 -5.52 11.65
N CYS A 78 -35.46 -5.74 10.83
CA CYS A 78 -34.28 -6.55 11.09
C CYS A 78 -33.04 -5.66 10.99
N ASN A 79 -32.24 -5.58 12.05
CA ASN A 79 -30.98 -4.82 12.04
C ASN A 79 -29.76 -5.75 11.97
N MET A 80 -28.79 -5.38 11.13
CA MET A 80 -27.55 -6.11 10.89
C MET A 80 -26.39 -5.12 10.73
N TYR A 81 -25.23 -5.43 11.32
CA TYR A 81 -24.02 -4.67 11.02
C TYR A 81 -22.73 -5.51 11.02
N THR A 82 -21.76 -5.08 10.22
CA THR A 82 -20.42 -5.67 10.15
C THR A 82 -19.61 -5.36 11.40
N LYS A 83 -18.67 -6.23 11.75
CA LYS A 83 -17.77 -6.05 12.89
C LYS A 83 -16.99 -4.74 12.77
N THR A 84 -16.90 -4.05 13.90
CA THR A 84 -16.01 -2.90 14.09
C THR A 84 -14.94 -3.22 15.13
N ASN A 85 -13.98 -2.33 15.33
CA ASN A 85 -13.06 -2.37 16.46
C ASN A 85 -13.79 -2.21 17.83
N GLN A 86 -14.98 -1.58 17.84
CA GLN A 86 -15.75 -1.30 19.07
C GLN A 86 -16.94 -2.24 19.30
N HIS A 87 -17.43 -2.92 18.26
CA HIS A 87 -18.64 -3.74 18.29
C HIS A 87 -18.39 -5.07 17.56
N ALA A 88 -18.74 -6.19 18.21
CA ALA A 88 -18.79 -7.49 17.55
C ALA A 88 -19.89 -7.49 16.47
N ASN A 89 -19.81 -8.37 15.47
CA ASN A 89 -20.90 -8.55 14.50
C ASN A 89 -22.22 -8.76 15.26
N PHE A 90 -23.26 -8.09 14.82
CA PHE A 90 -24.57 -8.20 15.42
C PHE A 90 -25.61 -8.29 14.32
N THR A 91 -26.51 -9.22 14.56
CA THR A 91 -27.78 -9.30 13.87
C THR A 91 -28.82 -9.49 14.95
N ASP A 92 -29.96 -8.82 14.83
CA ASP A 92 -31.13 -9.10 15.66
C ASP A 92 -31.63 -10.52 15.34
N THR A 93 -31.17 -11.52 16.09
CA THR A 93 -31.46 -12.94 15.79
C THR A 93 -32.93 -13.30 15.93
N ASP A 94 -33.71 -12.49 16.66
CA ASP A 94 -35.14 -12.73 16.86
C ASP A 94 -35.96 -12.14 15.70
N CYS A 95 -35.55 -10.96 15.19
CA CYS A 95 -36.26 -10.29 14.11
C CYS A 95 -35.70 -10.57 12.70
N CYS A 96 -34.49 -11.09 12.58
CA CYS A 96 -33.86 -11.44 11.31
C CYS A 96 -33.94 -12.96 11.07
N VAL A 97 -34.84 -13.42 10.22
CA VAL A 97 -35.03 -14.86 9.92
C VAL A 97 -34.40 -15.20 8.58
N GLY A 98 -33.53 -16.19 8.51
CA GLY A 98 -32.87 -16.52 7.25
C GLY A 98 -32.07 -17.82 7.26
N THR A 99 -31.38 -18.04 6.14
CA THR A 99 -30.39 -19.12 6.04
C THR A 99 -29.20 -18.86 6.98
N PRO A 100 -28.47 -19.89 7.42
CA PRO A 100 -27.20 -19.68 8.12
C PRO A 100 -26.30 -18.81 7.21
N GLY A 101 -26.07 -17.56 7.61
CA GLY A 101 -25.51 -16.54 6.70
C GLY A 101 -26.10 -15.15 6.89
N LEU A 102 -27.37 -15.03 7.33
CA LEU A 102 -27.94 -13.75 7.80
C LEU A 102 -27.25 -13.24 9.09
N HIS A 103 -26.35 -14.06 9.63
CA HIS A 103 -25.68 -13.91 10.93
C HIS A 103 -24.20 -14.30 10.89
N ASP A 104 -23.68 -14.80 9.77
CA ASP A 104 -22.26 -15.14 9.66
C ASP A 104 -21.48 -13.86 9.34
N PRO A 105 -20.31 -13.63 9.95
CA PRO A 105 -19.77 -12.30 10.17
C PRO A 105 -19.53 -11.58 8.85
N ALA A 106 -20.43 -10.66 8.51
CA ALA A 106 -20.24 -9.75 7.40
C ALA A 106 -18.96 -8.97 7.70
N THR A 107 -17.90 -9.28 6.95
CA THR A 107 -16.61 -8.60 7.12
C THR A 107 -16.74 -7.16 6.65
N PRO A 108 -16.15 -6.19 7.37
CA PRO A 108 -16.07 -4.84 6.86
C PRO A 108 -15.33 -4.84 5.51
N LEU A 109 -15.60 -3.85 4.67
CA LEU A 109 -14.73 -3.60 3.52
C LEU A 109 -13.40 -3.06 4.06
N VAL A 110 -12.32 -3.39 3.36
CA VAL A 110 -10.97 -2.95 3.73
C VAL A 110 -10.37 -2.29 2.50
N LEU A 111 -10.02 -1.02 2.65
CA LEU A 111 -9.39 -0.20 1.64
C LEU A 111 -7.93 0.04 2.04
N GLU A 112 -7.01 -0.19 1.11
CA GLU A 112 -5.57 -0.06 1.29
C GLU A 112 -5.02 1.02 0.35
N ASN A 113 -4.09 1.87 0.80
CA ASN A 113 -3.29 2.72 -0.08
C ASN A 113 -2.11 1.91 -0.62
N SER A 114 -2.35 1.22 -1.73
CA SER A 114 -1.33 0.40 -2.40
C SER A 114 -0.33 1.22 -3.24
N GLY A 115 -0.39 2.56 -3.17
CA GLY A 115 0.48 3.48 -3.87
C GLY A 115 1.80 3.73 -3.13
N ASN A 116 2.51 4.79 -3.54
CA ASN A 116 3.73 5.25 -2.85
C ASN A 116 3.71 6.76 -2.51
N VAL A 117 2.53 7.37 -2.61
CA VAL A 117 2.27 8.77 -2.23
C VAL A 117 1.00 8.86 -1.38
N ASN A 118 0.88 9.95 -0.64
CA ASN A 118 -0.34 10.27 0.09
C ASN A 118 -1.48 10.58 -0.87
N VAL A 119 -2.68 10.15 -0.52
CA VAL A 119 -3.90 10.44 -1.30
C VAL A 119 -5.03 10.95 -0.43
N SER A 120 -5.88 11.81 -0.96
CA SER A 120 -7.22 12.06 -0.41
C SER A 120 -8.19 11.02 -0.94
N VAL A 121 -9.14 10.58 -0.11
CA VAL A 121 -10.13 9.56 -0.46
C VAL A 121 -11.54 10.11 -0.36
N THR A 122 -12.30 10.02 -1.45
CA THR A 122 -13.75 10.27 -1.48
C THR A 122 -14.51 8.99 -1.73
N PHE A 123 -15.69 8.86 -1.13
CA PHE A 123 -16.62 7.74 -1.34
C PHE A 123 -17.88 8.22 -2.05
N ASP A 124 -18.34 7.43 -3.00
CA ASP A 124 -19.65 7.56 -3.65
C ASP A 124 -20.38 6.22 -3.59
N PHE A 125 -21.66 6.26 -3.24
CA PHE A 125 -22.50 5.07 -3.17
C PHE A 125 -23.58 5.14 -4.25
N SER A 126 -23.81 4.02 -4.93
CA SER A 126 -24.85 3.94 -5.96
C SER A 126 -26.26 4.20 -5.44
N ASP A 127 -26.48 3.98 -4.14
CA ASP A 127 -27.79 4.06 -3.49
C ASP A 127 -27.63 4.49 -2.03
N ASN A 128 -28.64 5.19 -1.50
CA ASN A 128 -28.84 5.33 -0.06
C ASN A 128 -30.02 4.44 0.41
N ALA A 129 -30.41 4.53 1.69
CA ALA A 129 -31.49 3.71 2.25
C ALA A 129 -32.86 3.88 1.54
N THR A 130 -33.20 5.12 1.15
CA THR A 130 -34.54 5.53 0.72
C THR A 130 -34.61 6.21 -0.66
N ASP A 131 -33.50 6.33 -1.39
CA ASP A 131 -33.33 7.38 -2.41
C ASP A 131 -34.46 7.46 -3.45
N GLY A 132 -35.30 8.49 -3.27
CA GLY A 132 -36.17 9.12 -4.27
C GLY A 132 -36.90 8.20 -5.24
N ASP A 133 -37.10 8.69 -6.48
CA ASP A 133 -37.98 8.11 -7.51
C ASP A 133 -37.62 6.68 -7.98
N ASN A 134 -36.52 6.09 -7.49
CA ASN A 134 -36.11 4.69 -7.72
C ASN A 134 -36.24 3.80 -6.45
N GLY A 135 -36.60 4.38 -5.31
CA GLY A 135 -36.97 3.71 -4.06
C GLY A 135 -35.81 3.21 -3.17
N GLY A 136 -34.58 3.70 -3.37
CA GLY A 136 -33.39 3.35 -2.57
C GLY A 136 -32.97 1.87 -2.57
N LEU A 137 -31.92 1.55 -1.81
CA LEU A 137 -31.45 0.16 -1.63
C LEU A 137 -32.54 -0.72 -1.02
N LEU A 138 -33.21 -0.24 0.04
CA LEU A 138 -34.11 -1.03 0.87
C LEU A 138 -35.58 -0.63 0.68
N GLY A 139 -35.87 0.68 0.65
CA GLY A 139 -37.25 1.19 0.70
C GLY A 139 -38.00 0.77 1.98
N GLY A 140 -39.32 0.94 1.99
CA GLY A 140 -40.16 0.62 3.15
C GLY A 140 -40.17 1.73 4.21
N THR A 141 -40.62 1.38 5.40
CA THR A 141 -40.79 2.29 6.53
C THR A 141 -39.50 2.39 7.36
N ASP A 142 -38.94 3.59 7.47
CA ASP A 142 -37.72 3.90 8.24
C ASP A 142 -36.50 2.95 8.00
N PRO A 143 -36.13 2.64 6.74
CA PRO A 143 -34.94 1.85 6.49
C PRO A 143 -33.66 2.62 6.84
N LEU A 144 -32.61 1.90 7.25
CA LEU A 144 -31.28 2.48 7.48
C LEU A 144 -30.24 1.81 6.60
N PHE A 145 -29.39 2.63 6.00
CA PHE A 145 -28.14 2.22 5.36
C PHE A 145 -27.08 3.23 5.77
N GLN A 146 -26.16 2.77 6.62
CA GLN A 146 -25.18 3.59 7.27
C GLN A 146 -23.80 2.97 7.17
N ILE A 147 -22.78 3.80 7.19
CA ILE A 147 -21.39 3.36 7.27
C ILE A 147 -20.66 3.99 8.45
N TYR A 148 -19.64 3.29 8.91
CA TYR A 148 -18.68 3.75 9.91
C TYR A 148 -17.29 3.46 9.38
N VAL A 149 -16.45 4.49 9.27
CA VAL A 149 -15.08 4.36 8.78
C VAL A 149 -14.11 4.51 9.96
N TYR A 150 -13.17 3.57 10.07
CA TYR A 150 -12.15 3.62 11.10
C TYR A 150 -10.82 3.11 10.56
N GLU A 151 -9.76 3.58 11.19
CA GLU A 151 -8.41 3.13 10.91
C GLU A 151 -8.23 1.74 11.55
N SER A 152 -7.93 0.71 10.76
CA SER A 152 -7.44 -0.58 11.30
C SER A 152 -6.02 -0.45 11.82
N GLU A 153 -5.29 0.52 11.27
CA GLU A 153 -3.90 0.85 11.58
C GLU A 153 -3.81 2.29 12.07
N GLU A 154 -3.10 2.52 13.17
CA GLU A 154 -3.02 3.87 13.75
C GLU A 154 -2.38 4.82 12.73
N TYR A 155 -2.97 6.01 12.53
CA TYR A 155 -2.52 7.01 11.56
C TYR A 155 -2.76 6.66 10.09
N ALA A 156 -3.57 5.66 9.76
CA ALA A 156 -3.87 5.42 8.35
C ALA A 156 -4.42 6.67 7.65
N CYS A 157 -5.25 7.45 8.35
CA CYS A 157 -5.85 8.66 7.83
C CYS A 157 -5.62 9.88 8.73
N VAL A 158 -4.70 10.75 8.31
CA VAL A 158 -4.32 11.95 9.04
C VAL A 158 -4.90 13.22 8.44
N ASN A 159 -5.04 14.26 9.27
CA ASN A 159 -5.34 15.60 8.80
C ASN A 159 -4.04 16.31 8.35
N ALA A 160 -4.15 17.55 7.86
CA ALA A 160 -3.00 18.37 7.47
C ALA A 160 -1.97 18.62 8.60
N THR A 161 -2.32 18.32 9.87
CA THR A 161 -1.42 18.43 11.03
C THR A 161 -0.78 17.12 11.46
N GLY A 162 -1.12 15.99 10.81
CA GLY A 162 -0.51 14.67 11.08
C GLY A 162 -0.98 14.00 12.37
N LEU A 163 -2.17 14.36 12.90
CA LEU A 163 -2.70 13.76 14.13
C LEU A 163 -3.56 12.51 13.83
N PRO A 164 -3.48 11.45 14.65
CA PRO A 164 -4.20 10.19 14.40
C PRO A 164 -5.70 10.37 14.56
N GLY A 165 -6.52 9.66 13.78
CA GLY A 165 -7.97 9.70 13.88
C GLY A 165 -8.60 11.07 13.62
N THR A 166 -7.84 12.03 13.06
CA THR A 166 -8.33 13.38 12.74
C THR A 166 -8.49 13.61 11.24
N GLY A 167 -7.94 12.73 10.41
CA GLY A 167 -8.08 12.80 8.95
C GLY A 167 -9.40 12.27 8.45
N ILE A 168 -10.01 11.33 9.19
CA ILE A 168 -11.35 10.81 8.88
C ILE A 168 -12.36 11.91 9.14
N ASN A 169 -13.19 12.20 8.15
CA ASN A 169 -14.30 13.13 8.26
C ASN A 169 -15.15 12.79 9.50
N SER A 170 -15.42 13.79 10.34
CA SER A 170 -16.08 13.59 11.64
C SER A 170 -17.48 12.98 11.53
N THR A 171 -18.11 13.05 10.36
CA THR A 171 -19.37 12.37 10.05
C THR A 171 -19.23 10.85 10.14
N TRP A 172 -18.10 10.33 9.67
CA TRP A 172 -17.84 8.89 9.54
C TRP A 172 -16.98 8.33 10.66
N ASN A 173 -16.52 9.19 11.58
CA ASN A 173 -15.62 8.84 12.66
C ASN A 173 -16.40 8.58 13.97
N ASN A 174 -16.06 7.50 14.66
CA ASN A 174 -16.65 7.01 15.92
C ASN A 174 -18.16 6.66 15.93
N THR A 175 -18.89 6.79 14.82
CA THR A 175 -20.30 6.38 14.74
C THR A 175 -20.69 5.98 13.33
N PHE A 176 -21.75 5.16 13.23
CA PHE A 176 -22.46 4.96 11.97
C PHE A 176 -23.17 6.26 11.58
N ALA A 177 -23.03 6.64 10.32
CA ALA A 177 -23.73 7.76 9.70
C ALA A 177 -24.41 7.33 8.41
N THR A 178 -25.46 8.04 8.01
CA THR A 178 -26.26 7.72 6.82
C THR A 178 -25.46 7.92 5.55
N VAL A 179 -25.45 6.91 4.68
CA VAL A 179 -24.83 6.97 3.35
C VAL A 179 -25.35 8.19 2.58
N PRO A 180 -24.47 9.06 2.07
CA PRO A 180 -24.84 10.30 1.41
C PRO A 180 -25.28 10.02 -0.03
N THR A 181 -25.83 11.03 -0.70
CA THR A 181 -25.97 11.02 -2.17
C THR A 181 -24.82 11.83 -2.78
N GLY A 182 -23.93 11.16 -3.51
CA GLY A 182 -22.78 11.77 -4.17
C GLY A 182 -21.46 11.64 -3.41
N ASP A 183 -20.41 12.21 -4.01
CA ASP A 183 -19.03 12.16 -3.50
C ASP A 183 -18.90 12.86 -2.13
N GLU A 184 -18.49 12.11 -1.12
CA GLU A 184 -18.15 12.65 0.19
C GLU A 184 -16.68 12.38 0.53
N LEU A 185 -15.99 13.41 1.02
CA LEU A 185 -14.62 13.29 1.50
C LEU A 185 -14.61 12.45 2.78
N VAL A 186 -13.84 11.37 2.76
CA VAL A 186 -13.70 10.45 3.90
C VAL A 186 -12.36 10.64 4.57
N CYS A 187 -11.28 10.69 3.79
CA CYS A 187 -9.93 10.85 4.31
C CYS A 187 -9.19 12.00 3.63
N ASN A 188 -8.61 12.89 4.43
CA ASN A 188 -7.80 14.00 3.91
C ASN A 188 -6.44 13.52 3.35
N ILE A 189 -5.71 12.72 4.14
CA ILE A 189 -4.39 12.20 3.82
C ILE A 189 -4.37 10.73 4.26
N PHE A 190 -4.56 9.85 3.29
CA PHE A 190 -4.47 8.40 3.43
C PHE A 190 -3.03 8.00 3.08
N GLN A 191 -2.30 7.45 4.04
CA GLN A 191 -0.86 7.26 3.91
C GLN A 191 -0.52 5.91 3.24
N PRO A 192 0.64 5.78 2.56
CA PRO A 192 1.05 4.54 1.89
C PRO A 192 2.03 3.68 2.74
N GLU A 193 2.29 4.03 4.00
CA GLU A 193 3.19 3.24 4.85
C GLU A 193 2.51 1.94 5.31
N GLN A 194 3.23 0.82 5.25
CA GLN A 194 2.73 -0.56 5.48
C GLN A 194 2.00 -0.84 6.82
N ASP A 195 2.12 0.05 7.80
CA ASP A 195 1.44 -0.04 9.10
C ASP A 195 0.51 1.17 9.33
N GLN A 196 0.16 1.91 8.25
CA GLN A 196 -0.63 3.14 8.20
C GLN A 196 -1.33 3.27 6.82
N ASP A 197 -1.67 2.17 6.17
CA ASP A 197 -2.22 2.18 4.81
C ASP A 197 -3.58 1.50 4.73
N GLU A 198 -4.17 1.05 5.84
CA GLU A 198 -5.50 0.42 5.84
C GLU A 198 -6.63 1.23 6.52
N LEU A 199 -7.76 1.30 5.84
CA LEU A 199 -9.05 1.79 6.36
C LEU A 199 -10.11 0.68 6.31
N ASN A 200 -10.83 0.52 7.41
CA ASN A 200 -12.00 -0.35 7.47
C ASN A 200 -13.30 0.44 7.31
N ILE A 201 -14.19 -0.07 6.48
CA ILE A 201 -15.53 0.47 6.25
C ILE A 201 -16.54 -0.55 6.76
N SER A 202 -17.16 -0.23 7.88
CA SER A 202 -18.27 -1.01 8.43
C SER A 202 -19.61 -0.53 7.95
N ILE A 203 -20.54 -1.46 7.81
CA ILE A 203 -21.87 -1.23 7.26
C ILE A 203 -22.92 -1.61 8.31
N ASN A 204 -23.91 -0.74 8.52
CA ASN A 204 -25.09 -0.99 9.34
C ASN A 204 -26.34 -0.84 8.47
N ILE A 205 -27.20 -1.86 8.49
CA ILE A 205 -28.40 -1.97 7.68
C ILE A 205 -29.59 -2.29 8.58
N THR A 206 -30.68 -1.54 8.42
CA THR A 206 -31.99 -1.86 9.00
C THR A 206 -32.97 -2.10 7.88
N VAL A 207 -33.41 -3.35 7.74
CA VAL A 207 -34.39 -3.80 6.75
C VAL A 207 -35.77 -3.79 7.40
N PRO A 208 -36.72 -2.94 6.98
CA PRO A 208 -38.08 -2.97 7.51
C PRO A 208 -38.90 -4.12 6.90
N GLU A 209 -39.99 -4.51 7.56
CA GLU A 209 -40.86 -5.62 7.12
C GLU A 209 -41.50 -5.39 5.74
N ASP A 210 -41.67 -4.13 5.35
CA ASP A 210 -42.21 -3.67 4.07
C ASP A 210 -41.12 -3.27 3.05
N SER A 211 -39.87 -3.66 3.30
CA SER A 211 -38.74 -3.45 2.39
C SER A 211 -38.95 -4.13 1.03
N LYS A 212 -38.19 -3.67 0.04
CA LYS A 212 -38.04 -4.31 -1.27
C LYS A 212 -37.61 -5.76 -1.12
N LYS A 213 -38.00 -6.57 -2.11
CA LYS A 213 -37.74 -8.02 -2.15
C LYS A 213 -36.82 -8.37 -3.30
N GLY A 214 -36.08 -9.47 -3.14
CA GLY A 214 -35.13 -9.97 -4.15
C GLY A 214 -33.69 -9.64 -3.76
N SER A 215 -32.78 -9.75 -4.72
CA SER A 215 -31.37 -9.41 -4.51
C SER A 215 -31.19 -7.90 -4.53
N LEU A 216 -30.74 -7.35 -3.40
CA LEU A 216 -30.44 -5.93 -3.22
C LEU A 216 -28.93 -5.78 -3.04
N TYR A 217 -28.34 -4.80 -3.70
CA TYR A 217 -26.92 -4.49 -3.56
C TYR A 217 -26.71 -2.99 -3.80
N SER A 218 -25.65 -2.44 -3.21
CA SER A 218 -25.16 -1.09 -3.46
C SER A 218 -23.67 -1.18 -3.78
N ILE A 219 -23.18 -0.27 -4.62
CA ILE A 219 -21.78 -0.19 -5.04
C ILE A 219 -21.14 1.01 -4.34
N LEU A 220 -20.07 0.76 -3.60
CA LEU A 220 -19.17 1.79 -3.10
C LEU A 220 -18.05 2.02 -4.13
N THR A 221 -17.90 3.24 -4.59
CA THR A 221 -16.78 3.71 -5.40
C THR A 221 -15.88 4.58 -4.54
N ALA A 222 -14.62 4.18 -4.37
CA ALA A 222 -13.60 5.00 -3.74
C ALA A 222 -12.74 5.68 -4.80
N THR A 223 -12.52 6.99 -4.67
CA THR A 223 -11.66 7.76 -5.57
C THR A 223 -10.49 8.32 -4.77
N ALA A 224 -9.27 8.05 -5.24
CA ALA A 224 -8.04 8.59 -4.68
C ALA A 224 -7.49 9.74 -5.53
N THR A 225 -7.08 10.84 -4.89
CA THR A 225 -6.36 11.95 -5.54
C THR A 225 -5.09 12.26 -4.76
N GLU A 226 -3.93 12.27 -5.42
CA GLU A 226 -2.64 12.64 -4.83
C GLU A 226 -2.71 14.00 -4.10
N VAL A 227 -2.10 14.11 -2.91
CA VAL A 227 -2.10 15.32 -2.06
C VAL A 227 -0.72 15.76 -1.61
#